data_AF-A0A5E4PR31-F1
#
_entry.id   AF-A0A5E4PR31-F1
#
_cell.length_a   1.000
_cell.length_b   1.000
_cell.length_c   1.000
_cell.angle_alpha   90.00
_cell.angle_beta   90.00
_cell.angle_gamma   90.00
#
_symmetry.space_group_name_H-M   'P 1'
#
loop_
_entity.id
_entity.type
_entity.pdbx_description
1 polymer ?
#
loop_
_entity_poly.entity_id
_entity_poly.type
_entity_poly.pdbx_seq_one_letter_code
_entity_poly.pdbx_strand_id
1 'polypeptide(L)'
;MYRNIFVVSLALIEIICGQVLQFGQCQDVNTVQYFQIDKFLGKWYVIESFPIRYERNAHCSYKIFELCDRVLEIQHGSVADEVHHIIHMNSTYSPGDDAVFRIQANNIDPVGIPLSVVSTDYTNYSVLYGCRVNEHLQLKYQGRH
;
A
#
# COMPACT_ATOMS: atom_id res chain seq x y z
N MET A 1 -29.20 7.69 32.47
CA MET A 1 -28.30 6.55 32.17
C MET A 1 -28.20 6.26 30.67
N TYR A 2 -29.32 6.22 29.92
CA TYR A 2 -29.33 5.97 28.47
C TYR A 2 -28.63 7.02 27.58
N ARG A 3 -28.62 8.30 27.99
CA ARG A 3 -27.98 9.40 27.23
C ARG A 3 -26.47 9.24 27.12
N ASN A 4 -25.81 8.76 28.18
CA ASN A 4 -24.36 8.52 28.17
C ASN A 4 -24.02 7.26 27.38
N ILE A 5 -24.88 6.22 27.42
CA ILE A 5 -24.71 5.00 26.63
C ILE A 5 -24.83 5.31 25.14
N PHE A 6 -25.80 6.15 24.74
CA PHE A 6 -26.02 6.52 23.34
C PHE A 6 -24.85 7.34 22.75
N VAL A 7 -24.25 8.23 23.56
CA VAL A 7 -23.07 9.02 23.17
C VAL A 7 -21.83 8.13 23.06
N VAL A 8 -21.64 7.18 23.96
CA VAL A 8 -20.54 6.21 23.88
C VAL A 8 -20.69 5.30 22.66
N SER A 9 -21.91 4.86 22.34
CA SER A 9 -22.17 4.06 21.15
C SER A 9 -22.02 4.83 19.84
N LEU A 10 -22.36 6.13 19.79
CA LEU A 10 -22.08 6.98 18.62
C LEU A 10 -20.57 7.22 18.43
N ALA A 11 -19.83 7.43 19.52
CA ALA A 11 -18.38 7.63 19.46
C ALA A 11 -17.61 6.38 19.02
N LEU A 12 -18.17 5.18 19.23
CA LEU A 12 -17.59 3.91 18.78
C LEU A 12 -17.80 3.64 17.27
N ILE A 13 -18.81 4.26 16.65
CA ILE A 13 -19.13 4.02 15.22
C ILE A 13 -18.15 4.77 14.28
N GLU A 14 -17.56 5.88 14.73
CA GLU A 14 -16.58 6.69 13.98
C GLU A 14 -15.23 5.98 13.73
N ILE A 15 -15.01 4.78 14.26
CA ILE A 15 -13.69 4.11 14.23
C ILE A 15 -13.50 3.19 13.00
N ILE A 16 -14.55 2.90 12.23
CA ILE A 16 -14.46 1.91 11.14
C ILE A 16 -14.18 2.60 9.79
N CYS A 17 -12.97 3.08 9.56
CA CYS A 17 -12.49 3.22 8.18
C CYS A 17 -10.97 3.35 8.08
N GLY A 18 -10.30 2.30 7.62
CA GLY A 18 -8.87 2.37 7.27
C GLY A 18 -8.19 1.03 7.44
N GLN A 19 -7.69 0.49 6.32
CA GLN A 19 -7.07 -0.83 6.13
C GLN A 19 -8.06 -2.01 6.17
N VAL A 20 -8.04 -2.83 5.10
CA VAL A 20 -8.81 -4.07 5.03
C VAL A 20 -8.12 -5.10 5.95
N LEU A 21 -8.70 -5.30 7.13
CA LEU A 21 -8.29 -6.32 8.08
C LEU A 21 -9.09 -7.59 7.82
N GLN A 22 -8.39 -8.70 7.58
CA GLN A 22 -9.01 -10.00 7.40
C GLN A 22 -8.36 -11.03 8.33
N PHE A 23 -9.12 -12.05 8.72
CA PHE A 23 -8.57 -13.18 9.46
C PHE A 23 -7.75 -14.10 8.54
N GLY A 24 -6.74 -14.75 9.13
CA GLY A 24 -5.93 -15.76 8.46
C GLY A 24 -4.65 -15.24 7.81
N GLN A 25 -4.00 -16.13 7.07
CA GLN A 25 -2.68 -15.88 6.47
C GLN A 25 -2.79 -15.13 5.14
N CYS A 26 -1.69 -14.49 4.74
CA CYS A 26 -1.54 -13.97 3.38
C CYS A 26 -1.53 -15.12 2.39
N GLN A 27 -2.28 -14.97 1.29
CA GLN A 27 -2.21 -15.90 0.19
C GLN A 27 -0.89 -15.70 -0.56
N ASP A 28 -0.27 -16.80 -0.96
CA ASP A 28 0.88 -16.78 -1.86
C ASP A 28 0.42 -16.38 -3.27
N VAL A 29 1.00 -15.32 -3.81
CA VAL A 29 0.66 -14.78 -5.13
C VAL A 29 1.87 -14.85 -6.03
N ASN A 30 1.69 -15.39 -7.23
CA ASN A 30 2.75 -15.41 -8.23
C ASN A 30 3.00 -13.98 -8.72
N THR A 31 4.27 -13.57 -8.69
CA THR A 31 4.69 -12.29 -9.26
C THR A 31 5.13 -12.44 -10.71
N VAL A 32 5.28 -11.32 -11.40
CA VAL A 32 5.85 -11.30 -12.76
C VAL A 32 7.26 -11.89 -12.73
N GLN A 33 7.46 -12.97 -13.49
CA GLN A 33 8.77 -13.61 -13.64
C GLN A 33 9.70 -12.78 -14.51
N TYR A 34 11.01 -12.85 -14.24
CA TYR A 34 12.04 -12.12 -14.98
C TYR A 34 11.75 -10.62 -15.06
N PHE A 35 11.35 -10.05 -13.93
CA PHE A 35 10.87 -8.68 -13.84
C PHE A 35 11.91 -7.66 -14.30
N GLN A 36 11.51 -6.79 -15.23
CA GLN A 36 12.39 -5.80 -15.85
C GLN A 36 12.19 -4.45 -15.16
N ILE A 37 12.89 -4.23 -14.04
CA ILE A 37 12.75 -3.02 -13.22
C ILE A 37 12.91 -1.74 -14.04
N ASP A 38 13.88 -1.69 -14.95
CA ASP A 38 14.18 -0.49 -15.75
C ASP A 38 13.00 -0.04 -16.62
N LYS A 39 12.15 -0.99 -17.03
CA LYS A 39 10.92 -0.70 -17.80
C LYS A 39 9.74 -0.32 -16.91
N PHE A 40 9.81 -0.61 -15.63
CA PHE A 40 8.74 -0.35 -14.66
C PHE A 40 8.88 1.03 -13.98
N LEU A 41 10.09 1.62 -14.01
CA LEU A 41 10.36 2.92 -13.42
C LEU A 41 9.48 4.02 -14.02
N GLY A 42 9.31 5.10 -13.25
CA GLY A 42 8.50 6.26 -13.63
C GLY A 42 7.16 6.31 -12.92
N LYS A 43 6.24 7.12 -13.47
CA LYS A 43 4.98 7.50 -12.83
C LYS A 43 3.83 6.58 -13.24
N TRP A 44 3.16 6.01 -12.25
CA TRP A 44 1.95 5.22 -12.37
C TRP A 44 0.78 5.91 -11.66
N TYR A 45 -0.37 6.02 -12.34
CA TYR A 45 -1.59 6.54 -11.73
C TYR A 45 -2.37 5.41 -11.07
N VAL A 46 -2.85 5.65 -9.85
CA VAL A 46 -3.65 4.66 -9.12
C VAL A 46 -5.09 4.79 -9.60
N ILE A 47 -5.57 3.76 -10.29
CA ILE A 47 -6.94 3.72 -10.83
C ILE A 47 -7.93 3.22 -9.78
N GLU A 48 -7.58 2.12 -9.11
CA GLU A 48 -8.34 1.55 -8.00
C GLU A 48 -7.38 1.06 -6.92
N SER A 49 -7.75 1.28 -5.65
CA SER A 49 -7.01 0.71 -4.53
C SER A 49 -7.93 0.24 -3.41
N PHE A 50 -7.46 -0.71 -2.60
CA PHE A 50 -8.10 -0.96 -1.31
C PHE A 50 -7.81 0.18 -0.33
N PRO A 51 -8.76 0.52 0.55
CA PRO A 51 -8.59 1.64 1.46
C PRO A 51 -7.44 1.37 2.44
N ILE A 52 -6.39 2.18 2.36
CA ILE A 52 -5.28 2.21 3.31
C ILE A 52 -5.23 3.53 4.06
N ARG A 53 -4.59 3.54 5.23
CA ARG A 53 -4.72 4.62 6.22
C ARG A 53 -4.32 5.99 5.68
N TYR A 54 -3.22 6.05 4.94
CA TYR A 54 -2.67 7.31 4.40
C TYR A 54 -3.27 7.71 3.04
N GLU A 55 -4.16 6.90 2.46
CA GLU A 55 -4.93 7.22 1.25
C GLU A 55 -6.40 7.58 1.58
N ARG A 56 -6.71 7.86 2.85
CA ARG A 56 -8.08 8.20 3.27
C ARG A 56 -8.55 9.49 2.59
N ASN A 57 -9.72 9.44 1.95
CA ASN A 57 -10.32 10.55 1.21
C ASN A 57 -9.37 11.16 0.15
N ALA A 58 -8.42 10.37 -0.31
CA ALA A 58 -7.42 10.81 -1.27
C ALA A 58 -7.93 10.63 -2.70
N HIS A 59 -7.66 11.62 -3.54
CA HIS A 59 -7.96 11.64 -4.96
C HIS A 59 -6.71 11.97 -5.77
N CYS A 60 -6.75 11.73 -7.08
CA CYS A 60 -5.64 11.99 -8.00
C CYS A 60 -4.33 11.29 -7.58
N SER A 61 -4.45 10.09 -7.00
CA SER A 61 -3.33 9.33 -6.47
C SER A 61 -2.40 8.81 -7.57
N TYR A 62 -1.09 8.87 -7.30
CA TYR A 62 -0.07 8.31 -8.16
C TYR A 62 1.10 7.75 -7.34
N LYS A 63 1.93 6.92 -7.98
CA LYS A 63 3.20 6.44 -7.45
C LYS A 63 4.30 6.68 -8.47
N ILE A 64 5.46 7.15 -8.03
CA ILE A 64 6.67 7.29 -8.86
C ILE A 64 7.70 6.30 -8.31
N PHE A 65 8.24 5.48 -9.20
CA PHE A 65 9.26 4.48 -8.87
C PHE A 65 10.59 4.93 -9.47
N GLU A 66 11.60 5.10 -8.61
CA GLU A 66 12.93 5.55 -8.98
C GLU A 66 13.99 4.61 -8.38
N LEU A 67 14.98 4.23 -9.19
CA LEU A 67 16.07 3.36 -8.74
C LEU A 67 17.31 4.20 -8.46
N CYS A 68 17.70 4.28 -7.19
CA CYS A 68 18.92 4.93 -6.74
C CYS A 68 19.88 3.85 -6.24
N ASP A 69 20.90 3.53 -7.05
CA ASP A 69 21.83 2.41 -6.85
C ASP A 69 21.12 1.04 -6.72
N ARG A 70 20.80 0.64 -5.49
CA ARG A 70 20.13 -0.63 -5.13
C ARG A 70 18.92 -0.41 -4.21
N VAL A 71 18.45 0.83 -4.13
CA VAL A 71 17.28 1.21 -3.34
C VAL A 71 16.23 1.69 -4.32
N LEU A 72 15.08 1.02 -4.30
CA LEU A 72 13.92 1.45 -5.05
C LEU A 72 13.14 2.43 -4.17
N GLU A 73 13.18 3.69 -4.54
CA GLU A 73 12.40 4.76 -3.93
C GLU A 73 11.01 4.80 -4.56
N ILE A 74 9.99 4.86 -3.69
CA ILE A 74 8.59 4.92 -4.08
C ILE A 74 8.03 6.21 -3.50
N GLN A 75 7.76 7.18 -4.36
CA GLN A 75 7.03 8.38 -3.99
C GLN A 75 5.54 8.14 -4.23
N HIS A 76 4.71 8.31 -3.21
CA HIS A 76 3.26 8.29 -3.33
C HIS A 76 2.71 9.71 -3.15
N GLY A 77 1.99 10.21 -4.16
CA GLY A 77 1.37 11.52 -4.13
C GLY A 77 -0.14 11.42 -4.28
N SER A 78 -0.88 12.25 -3.54
CA SER A 78 -2.34 12.29 -3.60
C SER A 78 -2.89 13.62 -3.07
N VAL A 79 -4.15 13.94 -3.39
CA VAL A 79 -4.82 15.16 -2.93
C VAL A 79 -5.93 14.78 -1.95
N ALA A 80 -5.88 15.32 -0.74
CA ALA A 80 -6.92 15.15 0.28
C ALA A 80 -7.10 16.47 1.03
N ASP A 81 -8.35 16.85 1.31
CA ASP A 81 -8.71 18.11 1.97
C ASP A 81 -8.08 19.34 1.31
N GLU A 82 -8.10 19.38 -0.03
CA GLU A 82 -7.50 20.45 -0.87
C GLU A 82 -5.97 20.59 -0.73
N VAL A 83 -5.31 19.68 -0.02
CA VAL A 83 -3.86 19.65 0.18
C VAL A 83 -3.24 18.52 -0.63
N HIS A 84 -2.12 18.81 -1.30
CA HIS A 84 -1.30 17.80 -1.97
C HIS A 84 -0.35 17.15 -0.96
N HIS A 85 -0.58 15.87 -0.69
CA HIS A 85 0.24 15.05 0.20
C HIS A 85 1.26 14.27 -0.61
N ILE A 86 2.50 14.20 -0.12
CA ILE A 86 3.59 13.43 -0.71
C ILE A 86 4.25 12.60 0.38
N ILE A 87 4.34 11.30 0.15
CA ILE A 87 4.96 10.33 1.05
C ILE A 87 6.09 9.64 0.29
N HIS A 88 7.29 9.62 0.88
CA HIS A 88 8.44 8.87 0.37
C HIS A 88 8.56 7.56 1.13
N MET A 89 8.71 6.46 0.39
CA MET A 89 8.89 5.12 0.92
C MET A 89 10.13 4.50 0.29
N ASN A 90 11.08 4.11 1.13
CA ASN A 90 12.22 3.34 0.68
C ASN A 90 11.88 1.86 0.69
N SER A 91 12.25 1.17 -0.38
CA SER A 91 12.11 -0.28 -0.46
C SER A 91 13.43 -0.95 -0.80
N THR A 92 13.58 -2.19 -0.33
CA THR A 92 14.68 -3.03 -0.76
C THR A 92 14.23 -3.84 -1.97
N TYR A 93 14.96 -3.67 -3.07
CA TYR A 93 14.81 -4.44 -4.30
C TYR A 93 16.18 -4.57 -4.96
N SER A 94 16.57 -5.79 -5.29
CA SER A 94 17.79 -6.03 -6.07
C SER A 94 17.39 -6.41 -7.50
N PRO A 95 18.06 -5.86 -8.53
CA PRO A 95 17.84 -6.30 -9.91
C PRO A 95 18.04 -7.81 -10.04
N GLY A 96 17.02 -8.51 -10.55
CA GLY A 96 17.02 -9.97 -10.71
C GLY A 96 16.27 -10.72 -9.60
N ASP A 97 15.86 -10.05 -8.53
CA ASP A 97 14.93 -10.61 -7.55
C ASP A 97 13.50 -10.73 -8.13
N ASP A 98 12.65 -11.48 -7.44
CA ASP A 98 11.20 -11.46 -7.68
C ASP A 98 10.66 -10.02 -7.61
N ALA A 99 9.54 -9.75 -8.30
CA ALA A 99 8.93 -8.43 -8.38
C ALA A 99 8.23 -8.02 -7.06
N VAL A 100 8.96 -8.02 -5.95
CA VAL A 100 8.50 -7.75 -4.59
C VAL A 100 9.32 -6.62 -3.98
N PHE A 101 8.69 -5.48 -3.80
CA PHE A 101 9.28 -4.30 -3.18
C PHE A 101 9.00 -4.34 -1.68
N ARG A 102 10.04 -4.58 -0.88
CA ARG A 102 9.92 -4.68 0.57
C ARG A 102 10.03 -3.30 1.20
N ILE A 103 8.90 -2.79 1.70
CA ILE A 103 8.82 -1.48 2.34
C ILE A 103 9.17 -1.60 3.82
N GLN A 104 10.07 -0.74 4.29
CA GLN A 104 10.41 -0.68 5.72
C GLN A 104 9.36 0.10 6.50
N ALA A 105 8.95 -0.44 7.65
CA ALA A 105 8.02 0.24 8.53
C ALA A 105 8.61 1.56 9.05
N ASN A 106 7.79 2.60 9.09
CA ASN A 106 8.16 3.92 9.58
C ASN A 106 6.97 4.61 10.27
N ASN A 107 7.11 5.88 10.63
CA ASN A 107 6.06 6.61 11.35
C ASN A 107 4.78 6.85 10.51
N ILE A 108 4.88 6.80 9.17
CA ILE A 108 3.77 7.03 8.23
C ILE A 108 3.09 5.70 7.88
N ASP A 109 3.88 4.70 7.49
CA ASP A 109 3.45 3.31 7.31
C ASP A 109 4.08 2.41 8.38
N PRO A 110 3.45 2.28 9.56
CA PRO A 110 3.99 1.45 10.66
C PRO A 110 3.90 -0.05 10.35
N VAL A 111 3.12 -0.43 9.34
CA VAL A 111 2.96 -1.82 8.94
C VAL A 111 3.97 -2.18 7.86
N GLY A 112 4.41 -1.25 7.00
CA GLY A 112 5.39 -1.53 5.93
C GLY A 112 4.94 -2.71 5.07
N ILE A 113 3.77 -2.61 4.44
CA ILE A 113 3.21 -3.69 3.62
C ILE A 113 4.05 -3.80 2.34
N PRO A 114 4.62 -4.97 1.99
CA PRO A 114 5.37 -5.11 0.74
C PRO A 114 4.45 -4.94 -0.47
N LEU A 115 5.00 -4.48 -1.59
CA LEU A 115 4.28 -4.37 -2.87
C LEU A 115 4.81 -5.40 -3.86
N SER A 116 3.96 -6.34 -4.26
CA SER A 116 4.26 -7.37 -5.26
C SER A 116 3.62 -7.02 -6.60
N VAL A 117 4.41 -6.96 -7.67
CA VAL A 117 3.90 -6.79 -9.04
C VAL A 117 3.37 -8.13 -9.53
N VAL A 118 2.05 -8.28 -9.57
CA VAL A 118 1.36 -9.52 -9.97
C VAL A 118 1.20 -9.60 -11.49
N SER A 119 0.97 -8.46 -12.13
CA SER A 119 0.86 -8.37 -13.59
C SER A 119 1.23 -6.96 -14.04
N THR A 120 1.97 -6.83 -15.13
CA THR A 120 2.20 -5.54 -15.80
C THR A 120 2.62 -5.77 -17.24
N ASP A 121 2.26 -4.84 -18.12
CA ASP A 121 2.80 -4.73 -19.48
C ASP A 121 3.91 -3.66 -19.59
N TYR A 122 4.35 -3.14 -18.44
CA TYR A 122 5.35 -2.08 -18.25
C TYR A 122 4.99 -0.71 -18.84
N THR A 123 3.88 -0.57 -19.57
CA THR A 123 3.61 0.65 -20.35
C THR A 123 2.23 1.24 -20.13
N ASN A 124 1.21 0.42 -19.88
CA ASN A 124 -0.17 0.87 -19.74
C ASN A 124 -0.77 0.50 -18.39
N TYR A 125 -0.45 -0.68 -17.86
CA TYR A 125 -1.04 -1.13 -16.60
C TYR A 125 -0.07 -1.91 -15.72
N SER A 126 -0.36 -1.87 -14.42
CA SER A 126 0.24 -2.73 -13.42
C SER A 126 -0.81 -3.09 -12.38
N VAL A 127 -0.73 -4.30 -11.84
CA VAL A 127 -1.53 -4.78 -10.72
C VAL A 127 -0.58 -5.13 -9.59
N LEU A 128 -0.73 -4.42 -8.49
CA LEU A 128 0.09 -4.54 -7.30
C LEU A 128 -0.72 -5.21 -6.19
N TYR A 129 -0.08 -6.13 -5.48
CA TYR A 129 -0.65 -6.79 -4.32
C TYR A 129 0.27 -6.61 -3.12
N GLY A 130 -0.30 -6.18 -2.01
CA GLY A 130 0.38 -6.09 -0.73
C GLY A 130 -0.37 -6.83 0.35
N CYS A 131 0.35 -7.66 1.10
CA CYS A 131 -0.19 -8.34 2.26
C CYS A 131 0.89 -8.50 3.33
N ARG A 132 0.54 -8.21 4.59
CA ARG A 132 1.39 -8.50 5.75
C ARG A 132 0.59 -9.15 6.85
N VAL A 133 1.10 -10.24 7.40
CA VAL A 133 0.46 -10.95 8.52
C VAL A 133 0.87 -10.31 9.85
N ASN A 134 -0.09 -10.16 10.76
CA ASN A 134 0.12 -9.94 12.18
C ASN A 134 0.02 -11.28 12.91
N GLU A 135 1.17 -11.88 13.24
CA GLU A 135 1.22 -13.21 13.86
C GLU A 135 0.58 -13.26 15.25
N HIS A 136 0.65 -12.16 16.01
CA HIS A 136 0.10 -12.09 17.36
C HIS A 136 -1.43 -12.10 17.38
N LEU A 137 -2.06 -11.47 16.38
CA LEU A 137 -3.52 -11.34 16.30
C LEU A 137 -4.15 -12.33 15.31
N GLN A 138 -3.36 -13.08 14.54
CA GLN A 138 -3.82 -13.95 13.44
C GLN A 138 -4.67 -13.19 12.39
N LEU A 139 -4.30 -11.94 12.15
CA LEU A 139 -4.94 -11.03 11.19
C LEU A 139 -3.94 -10.71 10.05
N LYS A 140 -4.45 -10.32 8.89
CA LYS A 140 -3.65 -9.78 7.78
C LYS A 140 -4.10 -8.37 7.41
N TYR A 141 -3.11 -7.55 7.06
CA TYR A 141 -3.30 -6.26 6.41
C TYR A 141 -3.20 -6.45 4.90
N GLN A 142 -4.17 -5.93 4.14
CA GLN A 142 -4.15 -5.98 2.68
C GLN A 142 -4.21 -4.58 2.06
N GLY A 143 -3.33 -4.35 1.08
CA GLY A 143 -3.39 -3.26 0.12
C GLY A 143 -3.37 -3.85 -1.28
N ARG A 144 -4.29 -3.46 -2.16
CA ARG A 144 -4.24 -3.81 -3.58
C ARG A 144 -4.24 -2.49 -4.32
N HIS A 145 -3.35 -2.35 -5.29
CA HIS A 145 -3.15 -1.12 -6.05
C HIS A 145 -2.97 -1.44 -7.54
#